data_AF-A0A318JZ51-F1
#
_entry.id   AF-A0A318JZ51-F1
#
_cell.length_a   1.000
_cell.length_b   1.000
_cell.length_c   1.000
_cell.angle_alpha   90.00
_cell.angle_beta   90.00
_cell.angle_gamma   90.00
#
_symmetry.space_group_name_H-M   'P 1'
#
loop_
_entity.id
_entity.type
_entity.pdbx_description
1 polymer ?
#
loop_
_entity_poly.entity_id
_entity_poly.type
_entity_poly.pdbx_seq_one_letter_code
_entity_poly.pdbx_strand_id
1 'polypeptide(L)'
;MLEYIREGDSLHVYDVSRLGRDAIDVQTVVRALLDKNVVVEIRGIGTISRGAGELVLAVLAQVADMERLRIIERCESGRELAKSRLAETGKTHRGKTSLGRPKVSDEEKAPAIKLRESGMSFSQIAKELGISKATALRYCAGIEAKGFKPGLHGEMAIITRKYRKMGLTVAELFEAIPFEGFSIKMVSNTIGFDLNKIDEHESSVRPETDEIRSQLSRELEEHGNSEAAE
;
A
#
# COMPACT_ATOMS: atom_id res chain seq x y z
N MET A 1 -27.10 -2.48 9.91
CA MET A 1 -28.51 -2.29 9.51
C MET A 1 -29.17 -3.63 9.20
N LEU A 2 -28.72 -4.36 8.18
CA LEU A 2 -29.34 -5.63 7.73
C LEU A 2 -29.36 -6.75 8.78
N GLU A 3 -28.42 -6.73 9.73
CA GLU A 3 -28.36 -7.65 10.87
C GLU A 3 -29.42 -7.36 11.95
N TYR A 4 -29.92 -6.13 12.02
CA TYR A 4 -30.87 -5.70 13.05
C TYR A 4 -32.34 -5.79 12.59
N ILE A 5 -32.58 -5.51 11.30
CA ILE A 5 -33.91 -5.52 10.69
C ILE A 5 -34.55 -6.91 10.77
N ARG A 6 -35.84 -6.92 11.14
CA ARG A 6 -36.68 -8.11 11.28
C ARG A 6 -37.78 -8.12 10.24
N GLU A 7 -38.39 -9.28 10.09
CA GLU A 7 -39.56 -9.45 9.23
C GLU A 7 -40.72 -8.55 9.68
N GLY A 8 -41.35 -7.86 8.72
CA GLY A 8 -42.45 -6.94 8.97
C GLY A 8 -42.05 -5.51 9.38
N ASP A 9 -40.76 -5.22 9.51
CA ASP A 9 -40.28 -3.85 9.76
C ASP A 9 -40.50 -2.94 8.53
N SER A 10 -40.48 -1.62 8.77
CA SER A 10 -40.38 -0.61 7.70
C SER A 10 -39.06 0.16 7.79
N LEU A 11 -38.38 0.29 6.66
CA LEU A 11 -37.14 1.04 6.51
C LEU A 11 -37.41 2.34 5.75
N HIS A 12 -37.27 3.47 6.45
CA HIS A 12 -37.40 4.80 5.83
C HIS A 12 -36.03 5.36 5.51
N VAL A 13 -35.83 5.77 4.26
CA VAL A 13 -34.54 6.25 3.77
C VAL A 13 -34.68 7.61 3.09
N TYR A 14 -33.72 8.50 3.37
CA TYR A 14 -33.73 9.84 2.78
C TYR A 14 -33.50 9.83 1.26
N ASP A 15 -32.65 8.93 0.76
CA ASP A 15 -32.27 8.85 -0.65
C ASP A 15 -31.75 7.43 -0.99
N VAL A 16 -31.87 7.04 -2.26
CA VAL A 16 -31.45 5.75 -2.81
C VAL A 16 -29.95 5.50 -2.55
N SER A 17 -29.13 6.55 -2.58
CA SER A 17 -27.67 6.47 -2.34
C SER A 17 -27.27 6.00 -0.93
N ARG A 18 -28.23 5.89 0.01
CA ARG A 18 -27.98 5.38 1.38
C ARG A 18 -28.13 3.87 1.49
N LEU A 19 -28.66 3.22 0.45
CA LEU A 19 -28.89 1.77 0.45
C LEU A 19 -27.66 0.98 -0.01
N GLY A 20 -26.72 1.61 -0.71
CA GLY A 20 -25.52 0.93 -1.22
C GLY A 20 -24.49 1.89 -1.80
N ARG A 21 -23.33 1.35 -2.18
CA ARG A 21 -22.19 2.10 -2.73
C ARG A 21 -22.31 2.35 -4.24
N ASP A 22 -23.01 1.47 -4.95
CA ASP A 22 -23.26 1.49 -6.39
C ASP A 22 -24.66 0.91 -6.69
N ALA A 23 -25.11 0.96 -7.95
CA ALA A 23 -26.45 0.50 -8.31
C ALA A 23 -26.69 -1.00 -8.05
N ILE A 24 -25.65 -1.83 -8.17
CA ILE A 24 -25.76 -3.28 -7.95
C ILE A 24 -25.95 -3.57 -6.46
N ASP A 25 -25.16 -2.90 -5.61
CA ASP A 25 -25.27 -2.98 -4.15
C ASP A 25 -26.66 -2.53 -3.68
N VAL A 26 -27.15 -1.39 -4.19
CA VAL A 26 -28.51 -0.90 -3.89
C VAL A 26 -29.58 -1.94 -4.26
N GLN A 27 -29.52 -2.51 -5.46
CA GLN A 27 -30.48 -3.53 -5.88
C GLN A 27 -30.41 -4.79 -5.00
N THR A 28 -29.20 -5.22 -4.65
CA THR A 28 -28.98 -6.39 -3.81
C THR A 28 -29.57 -6.19 -2.41
N VAL A 29 -29.32 -5.02 -1.80
CA VAL A 29 -29.85 -4.66 -0.49
C VAL A 29 -31.38 -4.59 -0.51
N VAL A 30 -31.97 -3.97 -1.52
CA VAL A 30 -33.44 -3.86 -1.59
C VAL A 30 -34.10 -5.21 -1.82
N ARG A 31 -33.56 -6.07 -2.68
CA ARG A 31 -34.09 -7.44 -2.84
C ARG A 31 -34.02 -8.21 -1.52
N ALA A 32 -32.89 -8.14 -0.82
CA ALA A 32 -32.75 -8.80 0.49
C ALA A 32 -33.75 -8.28 1.54
N LEU A 33 -34.13 -7.00 1.48
CA LEU A 33 -35.15 -6.42 2.36
C LEU A 33 -36.57 -6.88 1.97
N LEU A 34 -36.89 -6.86 0.67
CA LEU A 34 -38.20 -7.31 0.17
C LEU A 34 -38.41 -8.81 0.43
N ASP A 35 -37.36 -9.63 0.29
CA ASP A 35 -37.41 -11.07 0.58
C ASP A 35 -37.63 -11.37 2.07
N LYS A 36 -37.26 -10.44 2.96
CA LYS A 36 -37.58 -10.48 4.40
C LYS A 36 -38.93 -9.86 4.74
N ASN A 37 -39.78 -9.54 3.75
CA ASN A 37 -41.05 -8.81 3.94
C ASN A 37 -40.88 -7.46 4.66
N VAL A 38 -39.77 -6.76 4.39
CA VAL A 38 -39.52 -5.42 4.93
C VAL A 38 -40.02 -4.37 3.94
N VAL A 39 -40.78 -3.39 4.43
CA VAL A 39 -41.28 -2.28 3.61
C VAL A 39 -40.19 -1.24 3.47
N VAL A 40 -39.76 -0.93 2.24
CA VAL A 40 -38.76 0.11 1.98
C VAL A 40 -39.46 1.38 1.49
N GLU A 41 -39.29 2.48 2.20
CA GLU A 41 -39.86 3.78 1.83
C GLU A 41 -38.77 4.81 1.61
N ILE A 42 -38.74 5.39 0.42
CA ILE A 42 -37.73 6.37 0.03
C ILE A 42 -38.38 7.74 -0.11
N ARG A 43 -37.83 8.73 0.59
CA ARG A 43 -38.34 10.10 0.55
C ARG A 43 -38.37 10.63 -0.89
N GLY A 44 -39.55 11.03 -1.35
CA GLY A 44 -39.76 11.61 -2.69
C GLY A 44 -40.01 10.59 -3.81
N ILE A 45 -39.80 9.30 -3.56
CA ILE A 45 -40.15 8.21 -4.49
C ILE A 45 -41.37 7.44 -3.99
N GLY A 46 -41.44 7.20 -2.68
CA GLY A 46 -42.50 6.43 -2.02
C GLY A 46 -42.07 5.00 -1.68
N THR A 47 -43.05 4.15 -1.43
CA THR A 47 -42.85 2.74 -1.05
C THR A 47 -42.41 1.90 -2.25
N ILE A 48 -41.34 1.14 -2.08
CA ILE A 48 -40.84 0.22 -3.10
C ILE A 48 -41.59 -1.11 -2.96
N SER A 49 -42.42 -1.42 -3.95
CA SER A 49 -43.13 -2.70 -4.05
C SER A 49 -42.36 -3.71 -4.91
N ARG A 50 -42.61 -5.02 -4.65
CA ARG A 50 -42.05 -6.11 -5.46
C ARG A 50 -42.50 -5.98 -6.92
N GLY A 51 -41.61 -6.24 -7.86
CA GLY A 51 -41.88 -6.09 -9.29
C GLY A 51 -41.66 -4.66 -9.78
N ALA A 52 -42.73 -3.85 -9.87
CA ALA A 52 -42.65 -2.52 -10.48
C ALA A 52 -41.74 -1.55 -9.72
N GLY A 53 -41.77 -1.58 -8.38
CA GLY A 53 -40.89 -0.75 -7.55
C GLY A 53 -39.42 -1.10 -7.69
N GLU A 54 -39.08 -2.40 -7.78
CA GLU A 54 -37.71 -2.85 -8.04
C GLU A 54 -37.20 -2.36 -9.40
N LEU A 55 -38.04 -2.38 -10.45
CA LEU A 55 -37.66 -1.88 -11.76
C LEU A 55 -37.40 -0.37 -11.73
N VAL A 56 -38.30 0.40 -11.11
CA VAL A 56 -38.12 1.85 -10.97
C VAL A 56 -36.84 2.16 -10.19
N LEU A 57 -36.59 1.44 -9.10
CA LEU A 57 -35.36 1.58 -8.33
C LEU A 57 -34.12 1.26 -9.16
N ALA A 58 -34.14 0.16 -9.92
CA ALA A 58 -33.02 -0.24 -10.78
C ALA A 58 -32.68 0.84 -11.81
N VAL A 59 -33.70 1.43 -12.44
CA VAL A 59 -33.52 2.54 -13.39
C VAL A 59 -32.95 3.77 -12.68
N LEU A 60 -33.51 4.17 -11.53
CA LEU A 60 -33.02 5.33 -10.78
C LEU A 60 -31.57 5.16 -10.30
N ALA A 61 -31.22 3.97 -9.84
CA ALA A 61 -29.86 3.63 -9.44
C ALA A 61 -28.90 3.72 -10.64
N GLN A 62 -29.30 3.21 -11.81
CA GLN A 62 -28.51 3.31 -13.03
C GLN A 62 -28.32 4.77 -13.52
N VAL A 63 -29.35 5.61 -13.38
CA VAL A 63 -29.26 7.04 -13.69
C VAL A 63 -28.27 7.73 -12.76
N ALA A 64 -28.28 7.41 -11.45
CA ALA A 64 -27.33 7.96 -10.49
C ALA A 64 -25.88 7.56 -10.83
N ASP A 65 -25.65 6.30 -11.23
CA ASP A 65 -24.33 5.84 -11.67
C ASP A 65 -23.87 6.52 -12.96
N MET A 66 -24.76 6.73 -13.93
CA MET A 66 -24.46 7.49 -15.14
C MET A 66 -24.06 8.94 -14.83
N GLU A 67 -24.73 9.58 -13.88
CA GLU A 67 -24.37 10.95 -13.46
C GLU A 67 -23.00 10.99 -12.78
N ARG A 68 -22.70 9.99 -11.92
CA ARG A 68 -21.37 9.83 -11.31
C ARG A 68 -20.28 9.66 -12.39
N LEU A 69 -20.51 8.82 -13.40
CA LEU A 69 -19.58 8.63 -14.51
C LEU A 69 -19.33 9.94 -15.27
N ARG A 70 -20.39 10.69 -15.58
CA ARG A 70 -20.27 12.00 -16.24
C ARG A 70 -19.44 13.01 -15.42
N ILE A 71 -19.54 12.98 -14.09
CA ILE A 71 -18.71 13.83 -13.22
C ILE A 71 -17.24 13.41 -13.31
N ILE A 72 -16.96 12.10 -13.33
CA ILE A 72 -15.60 11.56 -13.47
C ILE A 72 -15.00 11.98 -14.81
N GLU A 73 -15.70 11.77 -15.92
CA GLU A 73 -15.27 12.16 -17.27
C GLU A 73 -14.93 13.66 -17.37
N ARG A 74 -15.77 14.53 -16.79
CA ARG A 74 -15.52 15.98 -16.72
C ARG A 74 -14.28 16.30 -15.88
N CYS A 75 -14.08 15.58 -14.79
CA CYS A 75 -12.93 15.77 -13.94
C CYS A 75 -11.63 15.27 -14.60
N GLU A 76 -11.69 14.19 -15.36
CA GLU A 76 -10.56 13.62 -16.12
C GLU A 76 -10.15 14.56 -17.25
N SER A 77 -11.09 14.98 -18.09
CA SER A 77 -10.82 15.98 -19.14
C SER A 77 -10.25 17.28 -18.57
N GLY A 78 -10.75 17.75 -17.42
CA GLY A 78 -10.18 18.90 -16.71
C GLY A 78 -8.74 18.67 -16.21
N ARG A 79 -8.42 17.47 -15.75
CA ARG A 79 -7.07 17.07 -15.33
C ARG A 79 -6.11 16.95 -16.52
N GLU A 80 -6.56 16.37 -17.63
CA GLU A 80 -5.79 16.28 -18.87
C GLU A 80 -5.44 17.66 -19.39
N LEU A 81 -6.42 18.56 -19.50
CA LEU A 81 -6.18 19.94 -19.89
C LEU A 81 -5.21 20.64 -18.93
N ALA A 82 -5.35 20.43 -17.62
CA ALA A 82 -4.42 20.99 -16.64
C ALA A 82 -2.99 20.46 -16.82
N LYS A 83 -2.82 19.17 -17.13
CA LYS A 83 -1.50 18.55 -17.43
C LYS A 83 -0.88 19.14 -18.69
N SER A 84 -1.63 19.19 -19.80
CA SER A 84 -1.10 19.70 -21.08
C SER A 84 -0.67 21.16 -20.97
N ARG A 85 -1.51 22.01 -20.36
CA ARG A 85 -1.17 23.43 -20.15
C ARG A 85 0.02 23.62 -19.21
N LEU A 86 0.13 22.80 -18.17
CA LEU A 86 1.27 22.85 -17.25
C LEU A 86 2.58 22.51 -17.98
N ALA A 87 2.55 21.53 -18.88
CA ALA A 87 3.72 21.17 -19.70
C ALA A 87 4.10 22.27 -20.69
N GLU A 88 3.13 22.93 -21.31
CA GLU A 88 3.37 23.98 -22.31
C GLU A 88 3.81 25.32 -21.71
N THR A 89 3.17 25.74 -20.62
CA THR A 89 3.28 27.12 -20.10
C THR A 89 3.88 27.20 -18.70
N GLY A 90 4.18 26.06 -18.07
CA GLY A 90 4.56 26.00 -16.66
C GLY A 90 3.42 26.28 -15.68
N LYS A 91 2.18 26.51 -16.17
CA LYS A 91 0.99 26.71 -15.34
C LYS A 91 -0.21 25.93 -15.89
N THR A 92 -1.05 25.41 -14.99
CA THR A 92 -2.34 24.83 -15.35
C THR A 92 -3.28 25.88 -15.97
N HIS A 93 -4.37 25.44 -16.60
CA HIS A 93 -5.42 26.34 -17.14
C HIS A 93 -6.08 27.26 -16.08
N ARG A 94 -5.83 27.03 -14.79
CA ARG A 94 -6.25 27.88 -13.66
C ARG A 94 -5.10 28.68 -13.02
N GLY A 95 -3.95 28.76 -13.67
CA GLY A 95 -2.80 29.55 -13.22
C GLY A 95 -1.95 28.89 -12.12
N LYS A 96 -2.27 27.67 -11.66
CA LYS A 96 -1.46 26.94 -10.67
C LYS A 96 -0.17 26.42 -11.29
N THR A 97 0.94 26.48 -10.55
CA THR A 97 2.28 26.03 -10.96
C THR A 97 2.53 24.53 -10.75
N SER A 98 1.58 23.80 -10.15
CA SER A 98 1.69 22.35 -9.97
C SER A 98 0.33 21.67 -9.93
N LEU A 99 0.33 20.36 -10.22
CA LEU A 99 -0.82 19.48 -10.03
C LEU A 99 -0.78 18.92 -8.60
N GLY A 100 -1.46 19.60 -7.68
CA GLY A 100 -1.58 19.17 -6.28
C GLY A 100 -0.58 19.85 -5.35
N ARG A 101 -0.10 19.12 -4.35
CA ARG A 101 0.91 19.64 -3.41
C ARG A 101 2.21 19.89 -4.19
N PRO A 102 2.82 21.09 -4.10
CA PRO A 102 4.12 21.33 -4.69
C PRO A 102 5.12 20.26 -4.23
N LYS A 103 5.91 19.72 -5.16
CA LYS A 103 7.02 18.85 -4.78
C LYS A 103 8.01 19.68 -3.96
N VAL A 104 8.56 19.09 -2.90
CA VAL A 104 9.76 19.63 -2.26
C VAL A 104 10.83 19.67 -3.34
N SER A 105 11.55 20.79 -3.45
CA SER A 105 12.58 20.95 -4.47
C SER A 105 13.62 19.84 -4.33
N ASP A 106 14.01 19.20 -5.44
CA ASP A 106 15.05 18.16 -5.44
C ASP A 106 16.47 18.76 -5.37
N GLU A 107 16.60 20.05 -5.04
CA GLU A 107 17.88 20.75 -4.81
C GLU A 107 18.74 20.01 -3.78
N GLU A 108 18.12 19.44 -2.76
CA GLU A 108 18.81 18.71 -1.69
C GLU A 108 19.19 17.28 -2.09
N LYS A 109 18.74 16.78 -3.25
CA LYS A 109 19.02 15.41 -3.69
C LYS A 109 20.50 15.20 -3.98
N ALA A 110 21.13 16.07 -4.76
CA ALA A 110 22.55 15.98 -5.08
C ALA A 110 23.47 16.05 -3.83
N PRO A 111 23.29 16.99 -2.89
CA PRO A 111 24.07 16.99 -1.65
C PRO A 111 23.75 15.78 -0.76
N ALA A 112 22.49 15.32 -0.69
CA ALA A 112 22.15 14.12 0.07
C ALA A 112 22.90 12.88 -0.44
N ILE A 113 23.01 12.73 -1.77
CA ILE A 113 23.77 11.65 -2.42
C ILE A 113 25.26 11.76 -2.06
N LYS A 114 25.87 12.93 -2.18
CA LYS A 114 27.29 13.14 -1.82
C LYS A 114 27.58 12.84 -0.35
N LEU A 115 26.69 13.27 0.55
CA LEU A 115 26.80 12.98 1.99
C LEU A 115 26.61 11.49 2.28
N ARG A 116 25.76 10.81 1.49
CA ARG A 116 25.63 9.35 1.59
C ARG A 116 26.91 8.67 1.15
N GLU A 117 27.45 9.04 -0.01
CA GLU A 117 28.70 8.49 -0.54
C GLU A 117 29.89 8.73 0.40
N SER A 118 29.91 9.83 1.15
CA SER A 118 30.95 10.15 2.14
C SER A 118 30.84 9.35 3.44
N GLY A 119 29.83 8.49 3.61
CA GLY A 119 29.70 7.60 4.76
C GLY A 119 28.55 7.94 5.72
N MET A 120 27.85 9.06 5.54
CA MET A 120 26.83 9.48 6.52
C MET A 120 25.58 8.60 6.51
N SER A 121 25.00 8.44 7.70
CA SER A 121 23.70 7.77 7.87
C SER A 121 22.54 8.65 7.41
N PHE A 122 21.41 8.05 7.02
CA PHE A 122 20.22 8.79 6.61
C PHE A 122 19.71 9.78 7.68
N SER A 123 19.90 9.47 8.96
CA SER A 123 19.52 10.36 10.06
C SER A 123 20.42 11.59 10.16
N GLN A 124 21.72 11.44 9.89
CA GLN A 124 22.67 12.57 9.84
C GLN A 124 22.39 13.45 8.63
N ILE A 125 22.20 12.85 7.44
CA ILE A 125 21.86 13.56 6.20
C ILE A 125 20.58 14.39 6.38
N ALA A 126 19.55 13.80 7.02
CA ALA A 126 18.29 14.48 7.29
C ALA A 126 18.48 15.73 8.17
N LYS A 127 19.30 15.63 9.22
CA LYS A 127 19.60 16.79 10.10
C LYS A 127 20.42 17.84 9.38
N GLU A 128 21.45 17.42 8.64
CA GLU A 128 22.38 18.30 7.93
C GLU A 128 21.67 19.14 6.86
N LEU A 129 20.77 18.51 6.10
CA LEU A 129 20.04 19.16 5.02
C LEU A 129 18.68 19.73 5.44
N GLY A 130 18.30 19.61 6.71
CA GLY A 130 17.00 20.08 7.20
C GLY A 130 15.79 19.36 6.60
N ILE A 131 15.98 18.16 6.05
CA ILE A 131 14.93 17.36 5.39
C ILE A 131 14.41 16.24 6.30
N SER A 132 13.22 15.72 6.00
CA SER A 132 12.72 14.53 6.69
C SER A 132 13.59 13.30 6.39
N LYS A 133 13.73 12.38 7.36
CA LYS A 133 14.42 11.10 7.17
C LYS A 133 13.85 10.30 5.99
N ALA A 134 12.52 10.37 5.77
CA ALA A 134 11.87 9.72 4.65
C ALA A 134 12.29 10.33 3.29
N THR A 135 12.52 11.65 3.24
CA THR A 135 13.06 12.33 2.05
C THR A 135 14.51 11.93 1.80
N ALA A 136 15.37 11.91 2.84
CA ALA A 136 16.75 11.46 2.73
C ALA A 136 16.84 10.00 2.22
N LEU A 137 16.01 9.11 2.77
CA LEU A 137 15.92 7.72 2.32
C LEU A 137 15.53 7.60 0.84
N ARG A 138 14.57 8.41 0.39
CA ARG A 138 14.10 8.44 -0.99
C ARG A 138 15.14 9.02 -1.95
N TYR A 139 15.90 10.03 -1.54
CA TYR A 139 16.97 10.64 -2.35
C TYR A 139 18.17 9.72 -2.52
N CYS A 140 18.52 8.98 -1.47
CA CYS A 140 19.69 8.11 -1.44
C CYS A 140 19.33 6.62 -1.62
N ALA A 141 18.13 6.31 -2.12
CA ALA A 141 17.70 4.95 -2.36
C ALA A 141 18.62 4.26 -3.37
N GLY A 142 19.25 3.15 -2.96
CA GLY A 142 20.20 2.41 -3.79
C GLY A 142 21.65 2.91 -3.75
N ILE A 143 21.97 3.89 -2.89
CA ILE A 143 23.34 4.40 -2.72
C ILE A 143 23.97 3.83 -1.45
N GLU A 144 25.09 3.13 -1.66
CA GLU A 144 25.94 2.62 -0.59
C GLU A 144 26.82 3.73 -0.04
N ALA A 145 26.98 3.74 1.28
CA ALA A 145 27.84 4.70 1.95
C ALA A 145 29.24 4.12 2.09
N LYS A 146 30.28 4.83 1.60
CA LYS A 146 31.66 4.38 1.76
C LYS A 146 32.02 4.32 3.24
N GLY A 147 32.59 3.20 3.67
CA GLY A 147 33.02 2.99 5.05
C GLY A 147 31.90 2.87 6.07
N PHE A 148 30.63 2.85 5.65
CA PHE A 148 29.52 2.55 6.54
C PHE A 148 29.49 1.04 6.77
N LYS A 149 30.12 0.58 7.86
CA LYS A 149 29.91 -0.77 8.38
C LYS A 149 28.56 -0.79 9.10
N PRO A 150 27.54 -1.50 8.59
CA PRO A 150 26.34 -1.73 9.38
C PRO A 150 26.76 -2.51 10.62
N GLY A 151 26.17 -2.24 11.79
CA GLY A 151 26.27 -3.22 12.87
C GLY A 151 25.61 -4.54 12.46
N LEU A 152 25.85 -5.62 13.20
CA LEU A 152 25.35 -6.97 12.90
C LEU A 152 23.85 -7.03 12.50
N HIS A 153 23.00 -6.25 13.16
CA HIS A 153 21.57 -6.13 12.82
C HIS A 153 21.33 -5.55 11.41
N GLY A 154 22.15 -4.57 11.01
CA GLY A 154 22.10 -3.96 9.69
C GLY A 154 22.66 -4.89 8.61
N GLU A 155 23.72 -5.64 8.91
CA GLU A 155 24.29 -6.63 8.00
C GLU A 155 23.29 -7.76 7.74
N MET A 156 22.68 -8.28 8.80
CA MET A 156 21.63 -9.28 8.70
C MET A 156 20.43 -8.78 7.89
N ALA A 157 20.03 -7.51 8.05
CA ALA A 157 18.97 -6.90 7.25
C ALA A 157 19.34 -6.79 5.76
N ILE A 158 20.59 -6.49 5.43
CA ILE A 158 21.09 -6.40 4.06
C ILE A 158 21.10 -7.78 3.41
N ILE A 159 21.68 -8.78 4.09
CA ILE A 159 21.76 -10.17 3.64
C ILE A 159 20.33 -10.70 3.42
N THR A 160 19.46 -10.61 4.43
CA THR A 160 18.07 -11.08 4.32
C THR A 160 17.33 -10.43 3.12
N ARG A 161 17.53 -9.13 2.88
CA ARG A 161 16.89 -8.42 1.77
C ARG A 161 17.44 -8.82 0.40
N LYS A 162 18.75 -9.09 0.30
CA LYS A 162 19.42 -9.60 -0.91
C LYS A 162 18.83 -10.94 -1.32
N TYR A 163 18.77 -11.88 -0.39
CA TYR A 163 18.32 -13.25 -0.68
C TYR A 163 16.80 -13.39 -0.83
N ARG A 164 16.00 -12.55 -0.15
CA ARG A 164 14.56 -12.45 -0.43
C ARG A 164 14.25 -11.93 -1.84
N LYS A 165 15.05 -10.98 -2.35
CA LYS A 165 14.94 -10.54 -3.76
C LYS A 165 15.32 -11.64 -4.75
N MET A 166 16.18 -12.58 -4.35
CA MET A 166 16.58 -13.75 -5.14
C MET A 166 15.60 -14.92 -5.01
N GLY A 167 14.53 -14.77 -4.23
CA GLY A 167 13.42 -15.72 -4.18
C GLY A 167 13.38 -16.66 -2.97
N LEU A 168 14.26 -16.51 -1.98
CA LEU A 168 14.19 -17.31 -0.74
C LEU A 168 13.02 -16.86 0.15
N THR A 169 12.37 -17.85 0.75
CA THR A 169 11.37 -17.63 1.79
C THR A 169 12.02 -17.34 3.15
N VAL A 170 11.23 -16.83 4.08
CA VAL A 170 11.70 -16.47 5.44
C VAL A 170 12.15 -17.72 6.21
N ALA A 171 11.49 -18.87 6.01
CA ALA A 171 11.86 -20.13 6.65
C ALA A 171 13.23 -20.64 6.20
N GLU A 172 13.52 -20.56 4.90
CA GLU A 172 14.78 -21.02 4.31
C GLU A 172 15.97 -20.13 4.72
N LEU A 173 15.72 -18.82 4.83
CA LEU A 173 16.70 -17.89 5.39
C LEU A 173 17.03 -18.24 6.85
N PHE A 174 16.02 -18.66 7.62
CA PHE A 174 16.20 -19.00 9.03
C PHE A 174 16.96 -20.31 9.23
N GLU A 175 16.75 -21.31 8.38
CA GLU A 175 17.51 -22.57 8.39
C GLU A 175 19.00 -22.37 8.04
N ALA A 176 19.31 -21.41 7.18
CA ALA A 176 20.66 -21.16 6.70
C ALA A 176 21.53 -20.28 7.62
N ILE A 177 20.92 -19.58 8.58
CA ILE A 177 21.64 -18.70 9.52
C ILE A 177 21.87 -19.43 10.86
N PRO A 178 23.13 -19.77 11.21
CA PRO A 178 23.42 -20.37 12.52
C PRO A 178 23.26 -19.30 13.62
N PHE A 179 22.13 -19.31 14.32
CA PHE A 179 21.83 -18.38 15.40
C PHE A 179 22.25 -18.94 16.77
N GLU A 180 23.53 -18.82 17.13
CA GLU A 180 23.89 -18.77 18.55
C GLU A 180 23.78 -17.32 19.04
N GLY A 181 22.76 -17.01 19.86
CA GLY A 181 22.69 -15.76 20.63
C GLY A 181 21.69 -14.68 20.20
N PHE A 182 20.93 -14.84 19.10
CA PHE A 182 19.90 -13.87 18.70
C PHE A 182 18.47 -14.37 18.93
N SER A 183 17.65 -13.57 19.61
CA SER A 183 16.24 -13.90 19.88
C SER A 183 15.39 -13.79 18.60
N ILE A 184 14.47 -14.74 18.40
CA ILE A 184 13.47 -14.80 17.31
C ILE A 184 12.74 -13.46 17.05
N LYS A 185 12.46 -12.69 18.12
CA LYS A 185 11.84 -11.35 18.03
C LYS A 185 12.71 -10.30 17.35
N MET A 186 14.04 -10.42 17.41
CA MET A 186 14.96 -9.46 16.79
C MET A 186 15.01 -9.64 15.28
N VAL A 187 15.01 -10.88 14.79
CA VAL A 187 14.97 -11.19 13.36
C VAL A 187 13.65 -10.70 12.76
N SER A 188 12.51 -11.00 13.39
CA SER A 188 11.18 -10.60 12.91
C SER A 188 11.00 -9.08 12.77
N ASN A 189 11.49 -8.32 13.75
CA ASN A 189 11.45 -6.85 13.72
C ASN A 189 12.38 -6.26 12.64
N THR A 190 13.52 -6.91 12.39
CA THR A 190 14.51 -6.46 11.41
C THR A 190 14.04 -6.70 9.96
N ILE A 191 13.30 -7.79 9.72
CA ILE A 191 12.70 -8.11 8.42
C ILE A 191 11.33 -7.44 8.20
N GLY A 192 10.78 -6.78 9.24
CA GLY A 192 9.47 -6.12 9.19
C GLY A 192 8.31 -7.10 8.97
N PHE A 193 8.42 -8.33 9.48
CA PHE A 193 7.47 -9.42 9.26
C PHE A 193 6.93 -9.91 10.60
N ASP A 194 5.61 -9.97 10.73
CA ASP A 194 4.92 -10.49 11.92
C ASP A 194 4.86 -12.02 11.83
N LEU A 195 5.60 -12.70 12.70
CA LEU A 195 5.73 -14.17 12.70
C LEU A 195 4.40 -14.89 12.93
N ASN A 196 3.37 -14.21 13.44
CA ASN A 196 2.04 -14.79 13.64
C ASN A 196 1.22 -14.93 12.34
N LYS A 197 1.77 -14.53 11.18
CA LYS A 197 1.10 -14.60 9.86
C LYS A 197 1.71 -15.62 8.90
N ILE A 198 2.49 -16.58 9.40
CA ILE A 198 3.00 -17.66 8.57
C ILE A 198 1.84 -18.66 8.35
N ASP A 199 1.17 -18.56 7.20
CA ASP A 199 0.32 -19.65 6.71
C ASP A 199 1.22 -20.82 6.28
N GLU A 200 0.90 -22.02 6.74
CA GLU A 200 1.68 -23.27 6.57
C GLU A 200 1.77 -23.80 5.12
N HIS A 201 1.38 -23.01 4.11
CA HIS A 201 1.35 -23.42 2.71
C HIS A 201 2.43 -22.73 1.87
N GLU A 202 3.69 -23.09 2.09
CA GLU A 202 4.73 -22.84 1.09
C GLU A 202 5.80 -23.95 1.07
N SER A 203 5.39 -25.22 1.16
CA SER A 203 6.26 -26.36 0.85
C SER A 203 6.19 -26.68 -0.65
N SER A 204 6.75 -25.83 -1.50
CA SER A 204 7.16 -26.26 -2.83
C SER A 204 8.58 -25.79 -3.07
N VAL A 205 9.54 -26.67 -2.77
CA VAL A 205 10.97 -26.49 -3.03
C VAL A 205 11.14 -26.14 -4.50
N ARG A 206 11.58 -24.90 -4.80
CA ARG A 206 12.01 -24.54 -6.15
C ARG A 206 13.46 -25.01 -6.32
N PRO A 207 13.80 -25.71 -7.42
CA PRO A 207 15.11 -26.34 -7.61
C PRO A 207 16.30 -25.35 -7.70
N GLU A 208 16.05 -24.04 -7.80
CA GLU A 208 17.08 -22.99 -7.83
C GLU A 208 17.53 -22.50 -6.43
N THR A 209 16.98 -23.04 -5.34
CA THR A 209 17.21 -22.51 -3.98
C THR A 209 18.45 -23.06 -3.27
N ASP A 210 18.92 -24.27 -3.60
CA ASP A 210 20.06 -24.91 -2.90
C ASP A 210 21.41 -24.21 -3.15
N GLU A 211 21.63 -23.72 -4.37
CA GLU A 211 22.83 -22.97 -4.72
C GLU A 211 22.87 -21.62 -3.97
N ILE A 212 21.70 -20.98 -3.85
CA ILE A 212 21.54 -19.72 -3.13
C ILE A 212 21.70 -19.93 -1.60
N ARG A 213 21.22 -21.06 -1.05
CA ARG A 213 21.42 -21.44 0.37
C ARG A 213 22.90 -21.66 0.68
N SER A 214 23.63 -22.38 -0.18
CA SER A 214 25.07 -22.62 -0.03
C SER A 214 25.88 -21.31 -0.07
N GLN A 215 25.50 -20.38 -0.95
CA GLN A 215 26.12 -19.06 -1.02
C GLN A 215 25.87 -18.23 0.25
N LEU A 216 24.65 -18.27 0.78
CA LEU A 216 24.27 -17.56 2.01
C LEU A 216 25.06 -18.09 3.22
N SER A 217 25.17 -19.40 3.40
CA SER A 217 25.91 -19.99 4.53
C SER A 217 27.39 -19.60 4.52
N ARG A 218 28.05 -19.55 3.35
CA ARG A 218 29.44 -19.09 3.24
C ARG A 218 29.61 -17.61 3.59
N GLU A 219 28.73 -16.73 3.07
CA GLU A 219 28.77 -15.31 3.40
C GLU A 219 28.58 -15.07 4.91
N LEU A 220 27.72 -15.85 5.57
CA LEU A 220 27.49 -15.74 7.01
C LEU A 220 28.67 -16.24 7.86
N GLU A 221 29.35 -17.31 7.46
CA GLU A 221 30.56 -17.81 8.13
C GLU A 221 31.73 -16.83 8.02
N GLU A 222 31.90 -16.18 6.87
CA GLU A 222 32.90 -15.13 6.65
C GLU A 222 32.66 -13.91 7.55
N HIS A 223 31.39 -13.52 7.74
CA HIS A 223 31.03 -12.39 8.61
C HIS A 223 31.10 -12.73 10.10
N GLY A 224 30.71 -13.95 10.51
CA GLY A 224 30.79 -14.40 11.91
C GLY A 224 32.22 -14.53 12.45
N ASN A 225 33.19 -14.91 11.60
CA ASN A 225 34.60 -14.99 12.00
C ASN A 225 35.29 -13.62 12.15
N SER A 226 34.70 -12.54 11.64
CA SER A 226 35.24 -11.17 11.79
C SER A 226 35.08 -10.62 13.22
N GLU A 227 34.14 -11.12 14.03
CA GLU A 227 33.97 -10.73 15.45
C GLU A 227 34.74 -11.63 16.42
N ALA A 228 35.26 -12.80 15.97
CA ALA A 228 36.05 -13.70 16.83
C ALA A 228 37.55 -13.34 16.87
N ALA A 229 38.00 -12.40 16.04
CA ALA A 229 39.40 -12.01 15.87
C ALA A 229 39.75 -10.58 16.37
N GLU A 230 38.77 -9.83 16.90
CA GLU A 230 38.94 -8.54 17.62
C GLU A 230 38.57 -8.71 19.10
#